data_AF-A0A937PIC4-F1
#
_entry.id   AF-A0A937PIC4-F1
#
_cell.length_a   1.000
_cell.length_b   1.000
_cell.length_c   1.000
_cell.angle_alpha   90.00
_cell.angle_beta   90.00
_cell.angle_gamma   90.00
#
_symmetry.space_group_name_H-M   'P 1'
#
loop_
_entity.id
_entity.type
_entity.pdbx_description
1 polymer ?
#
loop_
_entity_poly.entity_id
_entity_poly.type
_entity_poly.pdbx_seq_one_letter_code
_entity_poly.pdbx_strand_id
1 'polypeptide(L)' 'MPVFQWAIMEANPDPVAGAEQKGTRPVLIASNEEYNQVMPNVTVLPLTSTKRRLYPSEVFLPQGKAGQPL' A
#
# COMPACT_ATOMS: atom_id res chain seq x y z
N MET A 1 17.74 -11.29 5.52
CA MET A 1 16.38 -11.50 4.98
C MET A 1 15.88 -10.14 4.47
N PRO A 2 15.16 -10.07 3.34
CA PRO A 2 14.60 -8.82 2.86
C PRO A 2 13.62 -8.26 3.91
N VAL A 3 13.71 -6.96 4.18
CA VAL A 3 12.80 -6.25 5.11
C VAL A 3 11.62 -5.75 4.30
N PHE A 4 10.41 -6.21 4.61
CA PHE A 4 9.22 -5.86 3.85
C PHE A 4 8.40 -4.74 4.48
N GLN A 5 8.36 -4.67 5.81
CA GLN A 5 7.57 -3.64 6.49
C GLN A 5 8.01 -2.24 6.02
N TRP A 6 7.04 -1.40 5.67
CA TRP A 6 7.20 -0.05 5.11
C TRP A 6 7.69 0.02 3.65
N ALA A 7 7.91 -1.11 2.98
CA ALA A 7 8.21 -1.11 1.56
C ALA A 7 6.96 -0.74 0.74
N ILE A 8 7.20 -0.04 -0.38
CA ILE A 8 6.18 0.20 -1.40
C ILE A 8 6.39 -0.80 -2.53
N MET A 9 5.32 -1.49 -2.92
CA MET A 9 5.33 -2.48 -4.00
C MET A 9 4.13 -2.28 -4.93
N GLU A 10 4.27 -2.65 -6.19
CA GLU A 10 3.13 -2.74 -7.12
C GLU A 10 2.31 -4.00 -6.81
N ALA A 11 0.99 -3.87 -6.73
CA ALA A 11 0.07 -4.97 -6.56
C ALA A 11 -1.21 -4.76 -7.38
N ASN A 12 -1.85 -5.86 -7.80
CA ASN A 12 -3.14 -5.84 -8.48
C ASN A 12 -4.22 -6.44 -7.55
N PRO A 13 -5.13 -5.61 -7.01
CA PRO A 13 -6.23 -6.07 -6.15
C PRO A 13 -7.47 -6.55 -6.92
N ASP A 14 -7.49 -6.50 -8.25
CA ASP A 14 -8.65 -6.96 -9.02
C ASP A 14 -8.80 -8.49 -8.97
N PRO A 15 -10.04 -9.03 -8.99
CA PRO A 15 -11.31 -8.31 -9.07
C PRO A 15 -11.77 -7.71 -7.74
N VAL A 16 -12.48 -6.60 -7.81
CA VAL A 16 -12.99 -5.87 -6.63
C VAL A 16 -14.51 -5.75 -6.61
N ALA A 17 -15.08 -5.48 -5.44
CA ALA A 17 -16.50 -5.18 -5.25
C ALA A 17 -16.74 -3.79 -4.65
N GLY A 18 -17.72 -3.05 -5.19
CA GLY A 18 -18.15 -1.76 -4.64
C GLY A 18 -17.06 -0.68 -4.65
N ALA A 19 -16.69 -0.18 -3.47
CA ALA A 19 -15.77 0.95 -3.28
C ALA A 19 -14.33 0.54 -2.92
N GLU A 20 -14.01 -0.75 -3.04
CA GLU A 20 -12.64 -1.27 -2.89
C GLU A 20 -11.68 -0.60 -3.88
N GLN A 21 -10.40 -0.49 -3.48
CA GLN A 21 -9.36 0.04 -4.36
C GLN A 21 -9.04 -0.95 -5.47
N LYS A 22 -9.03 -0.47 -6.72
CA LYS A 22 -8.92 -1.28 -7.93
C LYS A 22 -7.72 -0.95 -8.81
N GLY A 23 -7.40 -1.87 -9.72
CA GLY A 23 -6.31 -1.74 -10.69
C GLY A 23 -4.92 -1.88 -10.07
N THR A 24 -3.95 -2.26 -10.89
CA THR A 24 -2.52 -2.31 -10.55
C THR A 24 -2.05 -0.96 -10.01
N ARG A 25 -1.55 -0.94 -8.78
CA ARG A 25 -1.17 0.28 -8.06
C ARG A 25 -0.11 0.02 -6.99
N PRO A 26 0.56 1.09 -6.54
CA PRO A 26 1.48 0.97 -5.41
C PRO A 26 0.71 0.76 -4.11
N VAL A 27 1.23 -0.12 -3.26
CA VAL A 27 0.72 -0.45 -1.93
C VAL A 27 1.87 -0.40 -0.92
N LEU A 28 1.57 0.04 0.31
CA LEU A 28 2.50 0.04 1.44
C LEU A 28 2.32 -1.23 2.27
N ILE A 29 3.38 -1.98 2.54
CA ILE A 29 3.30 -3.14 3.45
C ILE A 29 3.27 -2.63 4.91
N ALA A 30 2.18 -2.92 5.61
CA ALA A 30 1.95 -2.51 6.99
C ALA A 30 2.14 -3.63 8.01
N SER A 31 2.07 -4.91 7.60
CA SER A 31 2.35 -6.04 8.48
C SER A 31 3.81 -6.04 8.93
N ASN A 32 4.02 -6.41 10.20
CA ASN A 32 5.35 -6.46 10.79
C ASN A 32 6.19 -7.61 10.21
N GLU A 33 7.51 -7.51 10.39
CA GLU A 33 8.44 -8.46 9.78
C GLU A 33 8.30 -9.88 10.36
N GLU A 34 7.98 -10.02 11.65
CA GLU A 34 7.70 -11.31 12.28
C GLU A 34 6.53 -12.03 11.59
N TYR A 35 5.45 -11.30 11.29
CA TYR A 35 4.31 -11.84 10.54
C TYR A 35 4.71 -12.21 9.12
N ASN A 36 5.43 -11.32 8.42
CA ASN A 36 5.84 -11.51 7.02
C ASN A 36 6.77 -12.72 6.82
N GLN A 37 7.52 -13.11 7.86
CA GLN A 37 8.43 -14.27 7.81
C GLN A 37 7.73 -15.61 8.05
N VAL A 38 6.61 -15.59 8.78
CA VAL A 38 5.88 -16.81 9.18
C VAL A 38 4.71 -17.09 8.23
N MET A 39 4.08 -16.04 7.70
CA MET A 39 2.87 -16.15 6.89
C MET A 39 3.18 -16.05 5.39
N PRO A 40 2.40 -16.75 4.55
CA PRO A 40 2.54 -16.66 3.09
C PRO A 40 1.98 -15.36 2.51
N ASN A 41 1.43 -14.46 3.32
CA ASN A 41 0.79 -13.22 2.90
C ASN A 41 1.31 -12.01 3.69
N VAL A 42 1.00 -10.82 3.17
CA VAL A 42 1.30 -9.53 3.82
C VAL A 42 0.03 -8.69 3.89
N THR A 43 -0.04 -7.80 4.88
CA THR A 43 -1.13 -6.81 4.99
C THR A 43 -0.67 -5.50 4.37
N VAL A 44 -1.45 -4.95 3.45
CA VAL A 44 -1.07 -3.76 2.68
C VAL A 44 -2.09 -2.63 2.78
N LEU A 45 -1.61 -1.40 2.62
CA LEU A 45 -2.43 -0.19 2.47
C LEU A 45 -2.29 0.34 1.04
N PRO A 46 -3.37 0.38 0.24
CA PRO A 46 -3.31 0.87 -1.13
C PRO A 46 -3.06 2.38 -1.18
N LEU A 47 -2.15 2.80 -2.06
CA LEU A 47 -1.87 4.21 -2.30
C LEU A 47 -2.68 4.72 -3.49
N THR A 48 -3.06 6.00 -3.46
CA THR A 48 -3.78 6.65 -4.55
C THR A 48 -3.30 8.09 -4.74
N SER A 49 -3.29 8.54 -6.00
CA SER A 49 -3.02 9.93 -6.39
C SER A 49 -4.30 10.74 -6.63
N THR A 50 -5.48 10.15 -6.39
CA THR A 50 -6.77 10.83 -6.55
C THR A 50 -6.86 12.02 -5.59
N LYS A 51 -6.95 13.23 -6.14
CA LYS A 51 -7.13 14.46 -5.37
C LYS A 51 -8.57 14.53 -4.85
N ARG A 52 -8.76 14.26 -3.56
CA ARG A 52 -10.05 14.35 -2.86
C ARG A 52 -9.86 14.88 -1.45
N ARG A 53 -10.97 15.10 -0.73
CA ARG A 53 -10.94 15.37 0.71
C ARG A 53 -10.18 14.25 1.42
N LEU A 54 -9.17 14.62 2.19
CA LEU A 54 -8.44 13.68 3.05
C LEU A 54 -9.37 13.22 4.18
N TYR A 55 -9.63 11.92 4.25
CA TYR A 55 -10.42 11.34 5.33
C TYR A 55 -9.55 11.09 6.58
N PRO A 56 -10.14 11.01 7.80
CA PRO A 56 -9.39 10.76 9.03
C PRO A 56 -8.56 9.47 9.03
N SER A 57 -8.95 8.49 8.21
CA SER A 57 -8.24 7.21 8.05
C SER A 57 -7.15 7.24 6.98
N GLU A 58 -6.91 8.38 6.33
CA GLU A 58 -5.94 8.53 5.25
C GLU A 58 -4.77 9.39 5.71
N VAL A 59 -3.59 9.07 5.17
CA VAL A 59 -2.37 9.85 5.39
C VAL A 59 -1.94 10.44 4.07
N PHE A 60 -1.71 11.76 4.04
CA PHE A 60 -1.14 12.41 2.87
C PHE A 60 0.34 12.05 2.76
N LEU A 61 0.73 11.48 1.62
CA LEU A 61 2.11 11.13 1.32
C LEU A 61 2.68 12.14 0.32
N PRO A 62 3.59 13.04 0.73
CA PRO A 62 4.19 14.01 -0.19
C PRO A 62 5.04 13.29 -1.24
N GLN A 63 5.03 13.81 -2.47
CA GLN A 63 5.84 13.29 -3.57
C GLN A 63 7.33 13.24 -3.17
N GLY A 64 8.01 12.14 -3.52
CA GLY A 64 9.43 11.97 -3.27
C GLY A 64 9.82 11.69 -1.81
N LYS A 65 8.86 11.48 -0.90
CA LYS A 65 9.15 11.17 0.52
C LYS A 65 9.16 9.69 0.87
N ALA A 66 8.58 8.83 0.04
CA ALA A 66 8.49 7.39 0.32
C ALA A 66 9.05 6.50 -0.82
N GLY A 67 9.92 7.03 -1.68
CA GLY A 67 10.48 6.25 -2.80
C GLY A 67 9.52 6.01 -3.96
N GLN A 68 8.41 6.74 -4.04
CA GLN A 68 7.53 6.74 -5.22
C GLN A 68 8.30 7.31 -6.42
N PRO A 69 8.18 6.70 -7.62
CA PRO A 69 8.77 7.29 -8.82
C PRO A 69 8.22 8.71 -9.05
N LEU A 70 9.06 9.60 -9.59
CA LEU A 70 8.69 10.96 -9.99
C LEU A 70 7.54 10.95 -11.00
#